data_AF-A0A9E2LBB9-F1
#
_entry.id   AF-A0A9E2LBB9-F1
#
_cell.length_a   1.000
_cell.length_b   1.000
_cell.length_c   1.000
_cell.angle_alpha   90.00
_cell.angle_beta   90.00
_cell.angle_gamma   90.00
#
_symmetry.space_group_name_H-M   'P 1'
#
loop_
_entity.id
_entity.type
_entity.pdbx_description
1 polymer ?
#
loop_
_entity_poly.entity_id
_entity_poly.type
_entity_poly.pdbx_seq_one_letter_code
_entity_poly.pdbx_strand_id
1 'polypeptide(L)'
;MKKEEAVNIIGNKLDIESKEASVIVEKSIAGGEITDSSGFEEWINERFLPNLVFINEEGYSQMCIDALKILSKTAPTDYGSSRQRDLGQLWADMTRGYLGEYAFSLFLKKHWGITAKLGHDVGNLKDYLPMDIHQIKEPHAEYRTPRLKIGIKAIKWNGIWLDISGDQFNHSDVHVLVKVGTGRDHLFAFFKKISVFKDKILKIGQEVGSLSKEEAEKLYNDLPSFKPISAYICGFVPKKATYKELSYTGRKGRLHYTVCSWNGPINPGDLDHIKEKESVAGKVNFEGIGKFAHDKGYLFNTGSLLWKKTDWEAVNKNL
;
A
#
# COMPACT_ATOMS: atom_id res chain seq x y z
N MET A 1 -2.93 -16.88 21.09
CA MET A 1 -2.17 -17.23 19.85
C MET A 1 -0.66 -16.95 19.99
N LYS A 2 0.24 -17.74 19.39
CA LYS A 2 1.71 -17.45 19.35
C LYS A 2 2.15 -16.88 17.99
N LYS A 3 3.36 -16.27 17.92
CA LYS A 3 3.95 -15.75 16.66
C LYS A 3 3.97 -16.79 15.54
N GLU A 4 4.45 -18.00 15.81
CA GLU A 4 4.56 -19.09 14.83
C GLU A 4 3.20 -19.50 14.25
N GLU A 5 2.17 -19.52 15.09
CA GLU A 5 0.80 -19.80 14.68
C GLU A 5 0.26 -18.71 13.74
N ALA A 6 0.51 -17.44 14.06
CA ALA A 6 0.14 -16.32 13.19
C ALA A 6 0.87 -16.38 11.83
N VAL A 7 2.17 -16.74 11.83
CA VAL A 7 2.94 -16.94 10.59
C VAL A 7 2.32 -18.05 9.72
N ASN A 8 1.93 -19.18 10.33
CA ASN A 8 1.29 -20.27 9.61
C ASN A 8 -0.08 -19.88 9.04
N ILE A 9 -0.91 -19.17 9.81
CA ILE A 9 -2.21 -18.67 9.34
C ILE A 9 -2.03 -17.75 8.13
N ILE A 10 -1.07 -16.83 8.18
CA ILE A 10 -0.78 -15.89 7.08
C ILE A 10 -0.23 -16.62 5.86
N GLY A 11 0.73 -17.52 6.05
CA GLY A 11 1.32 -18.32 4.95
C GLY A 11 0.23 -19.10 4.20
N ASN A 12 -0.64 -19.79 4.94
CA ASN A 12 -1.76 -20.53 4.36
C ASN A 12 -2.80 -19.61 3.70
N LYS A 13 -3.12 -18.48 4.32
CA LYS A 13 -4.17 -17.59 3.81
C LYS A 13 -3.74 -16.84 2.55
N LEU A 14 -2.47 -16.46 2.47
CA LEU A 14 -1.92 -15.70 1.35
C LEU A 14 -1.26 -16.58 0.28
N ASP A 15 -1.10 -17.88 0.53
CA ASP A 15 -0.39 -18.82 -0.35
C ASP A 15 1.06 -18.36 -0.64
N ILE A 16 1.78 -18.05 0.45
CA ILE A 16 3.17 -17.55 0.46
C ILE A 16 4.06 -18.39 1.36
N GLU A 17 5.37 -18.30 1.14
CA GLU A 17 6.36 -18.99 1.95
C GLU A 17 6.39 -18.49 3.40
N SER A 18 6.72 -19.39 4.33
CA SER A 18 6.83 -19.07 5.77
C SER A 18 7.78 -17.89 6.06
N LYS A 19 8.86 -17.76 5.27
CA LYS A 19 9.79 -16.63 5.37
C LYS A 19 9.11 -15.30 5.06
N GLU A 20 8.30 -15.23 4.00
CA GLU A 20 7.57 -14.02 3.63
C GLU A 20 6.46 -13.70 4.65
N ALA A 21 5.74 -14.72 5.11
CA ALA A 21 4.75 -14.58 6.17
C ALA A 21 5.38 -14.07 7.48
N SER A 22 6.58 -14.55 7.85
CA SER A 22 7.32 -14.05 9.02
C SER A 22 7.65 -12.57 8.91
N VAL A 23 8.04 -12.10 7.72
CA VAL A 23 8.30 -10.67 7.49
C VAL A 23 7.03 -9.84 7.70
N ILE A 24 5.86 -10.31 7.25
CA ILE A 24 4.59 -9.61 7.49
C ILE A 24 4.33 -9.47 9.00
N VAL A 25 4.44 -10.56 9.75
CA VAL A 25 4.24 -10.56 11.21
C VAL A 25 5.23 -9.63 11.91
N GLU A 26 6.52 -9.71 11.56
CA GLU A 26 7.55 -8.85 12.14
C GLU A 26 7.30 -7.36 11.88
N LYS A 27 6.79 -7.03 10.69
CA LYS A 27 6.47 -5.65 10.33
C LYS A 27 5.18 -5.16 10.98
N SER A 28 4.23 -6.04 11.27
CA SER A 28 3.07 -5.69 12.09
C SER A 28 3.45 -5.46 13.57
N ILE A 29 4.43 -6.20 14.11
CA ILE A 29 5.01 -5.90 15.44
C ILE A 29 5.76 -4.55 15.40
N ALA A 30 6.70 -4.39 14.48
CA ALA A 30 7.50 -3.16 14.36
C ALA A 30 6.65 -1.92 14.10
N GLY A 31 5.56 -2.07 13.33
CA GLY A 31 4.60 -1.01 13.07
C GLY A 31 3.63 -0.75 14.21
N GLY A 32 3.67 -1.52 15.30
CA GLY A 32 2.81 -1.35 16.48
C GLY A 32 1.38 -1.88 16.31
N GLU A 33 1.11 -2.71 15.30
CA GLU A 33 -0.20 -3.38 15.16
C GLU A 33 -0.39 -4.50 16.20
N ILE A 34 0.72 -5.06 16.70
CA ILE A 34 0.78 -6.11 17.73
C ILE A 34 1.65 -5.60 18.88
N THR A 35 1.05 -5.35 20.04
CA THR A 35 1.76 -4.75 21.20
C THR A 35 2.24 -5.76 22.23
N ASP A 36 1.61 -6.93 22.31
CA ASP A 36 1.95 -8.00 23.25
C ASP A 36 1.54 -9.38 22.72
N SER A 37 1.71 -10.43 23.54
CA SER A 37 1.37 -11.81 23.18
C SER A 37 -0.14 -12.05 23.00
N SER A 38 -1.00 -11.33 23.72
CA SER A 38 -2.45 -11.34 23.46
C SER A 38 -2.80 -10.65 22.14
N GLY A 39 -2.00 -9.66 21.74
CA GLY A 39 -2.20 -8.88 20.53
C GLY A 39 -2.16 -9.69 19.23
N PHE A 40 -1.54 -10.87 19.19
CA PHE A 40 -1.54 -11.71 17.98
C PHE A 40 -2.96 -12.18 17.61
N GLU A 41 -3.76 -12.54 18.60
CA GLU A 41 -5.08 -13.10 18.39
C GLU A 41 -6.08 -12.04 17.95
N GLU A 42 -6.10 -10.90 18.65
CA GLU A 42 -6.86 -9.71 18.25
C GLU A 42 -6.43 -9.24 16.84
N TRP A 43 -5.12 -9.14 16.60
CA TRP A 43 -4.62 -8.70 15.32
C TRP A 43 -5.04 -9.64 14.19
N ILE A 44 -4.88 -10.96 14.31
CA ILE A 44 -5.27 -11.88 13.24
C ILE A 44 -6.78 -11.88 13.03
N ASN A 45 -7.56 -12.05 14.09
CA ASN A 45 -8.99 -12.34 13.99
C ASN A 45 -9.86 -11.08 13.83
N GLU A 46 -9.46 -9.96 14.43
CA GLU A 46 -10.28 -8.73 14.44
C GLU A 46 -9.76 -7.67 13.48
N ARG A 47 -8.48 -7.71 13.11
CA ARG A 47 -7.86 -6.70 12.25
C ARG A 47 -7.44 -7.23 10.88
N PHE A 48 -6.54 -8.19 10.82
CA PHE A 48 -5.90 -8.66 9.59
C PHE A 48 -6.87 -9.42 8.69
N LEU A 49 -7.45 -10.54 9.15
CA LEU A 49 -8.32 -11.38 8.32
C LEU A 49 -9.62 -10.69 7.88
N PRO A 50 -10.32 -9.91 8.75
CA PRO A 50 -11.51 -9.17 8.32
C PRO A 50 -11.19 -8.11 7.26
N ASN A 51 -10.03 -7.46 7.35
CA ASN A 51 -9.62 -6.38 6.46
C ASN A 51 -8.77 -6.86 5.27
N LEU A 52 -8.67 -8.17 5.06
CA LEU A 52 -8.01 -8.78 3.91
C LEU A 52 -8.98 -8.95 2.74
N VAL A 53 -8.55 -8.53 1.55
CA VAL A 53 -9.23 -8.73 0.27
C VAL A 53 -8.28 -9.31 -0.77
N PHE A 54 -8.84 -9.89 -1.84
CA PHE A 54 -8.08 -10.47 -2.94
C PHE A 54 -8.55 -9.88 -4.26
N ILE A 55 -7.60 -9.39 -5.04
CA ILE A 55 -7.80 -8.84 -6.37
C ILE A 55 -7.54 -9.96 -7.37
N ASN A 56 -8.57 -10.32 -8.13
CA ASN A 56 -8.48 -11.34 -9.17
C ASN A 56 -7.80 -10.80 -10.45
N GLU A 57 -7.67 -11.67 -11.45
CA GLU A 57 -7.08 -11.33 -12.74
C GLU A 57 -7.81 -10.20 -13.46
N GLU A 58 -9.14 -10.18 -13.41
CA GLU A 58 -9.97 -9.14 -14.03
C GLU A 58 -9.69 -7.77 -13.39
N GLY A 59 -9.75 -7.67 -12.06
CA GLY A 59 -9.43 -6.45 -11.33
C GLY A 59 -8.00 -5.98 -11.56
N TYR A 60 -7.04 -6.91 -11.59
CA TYR A 60 -5.66 -6.57 -11.91
C TYR A 60 -5.52 -6.03 -13.32
N SER A 61 -6.14 -6.68 -14.30
CA SER A 61 -6.10 -6.27 -15.72
C SER A 61 -6.68 -4.87 -15.89
N GLN A 62 -7.82 -4.58 -15.26
CA GLN A 62 -8.44 -3.26 -15.30
C GLN A 62 -7.49 -2.19 -14.76
N MET A 63 -6.93 -2.37 -13.57
CA MET A 63 -6.00 -1.39 -12.96
C MET A 63 -4.71 -1.24 -13.76
N CYS A 64 -4.20 -2.33 -14.34
CA CYS A 64 -3.03 -2.35 -15.20
C CYS A 64 -3.25 -1.51 -16.46
N ILE A 65 -4.41 -1.67 -17.11
CA ILE A 65 -4.79 -0.89 -18.30
C ILE A 65 -5.06 0.57 -17.96
N ASP A 66 -5.74 0.84 -16.85
CA ASP A 66 -6.03 2.21 -16.42
C ASP A 66 -4.74 2.97 -16.09
N ALA A 67 -3.77 2.33 -15.43
CA ALA A 67 -2.45 2.90 -15.24
C ALA A 67 -1.76 3.23 -16.57
N LEU A 68 -1.87 2.35 -17.57
CA LEU A 68 -1.26 2.56 -18.89
C LEU A 68 -1.88 3.76 -19.64
N LYS A 69 -3.19 4.00 -19.50
CA LYS A 69 -3.89 5.14 -20.12
C LYS A 69 -3.35 6.50 -19.67
N ILE A 70 -2.77 6.56 -18.46
CA ILE A 70 -2.34 7.81 -17.81
C ILE A 70 -0.82 7.96 -17.84
N LEU A 71 -0.09 6.86 -17.99
CA LEU A 71 1.36 6.79 -17.97
C LEU A 71 2.03 7.83 -18.89
N SER A 72 1.51 8.04 -20.09
CA SER A 72 2.06 9.02 -21.07
C SER A 72 1.85 10.49 -20.67
N LYS A 73 0.94 10.77 -19.74
CA LYS A 73 0.63 12.11 -19.22
C LYS A 73 1.32 12.42 -17.89
N THR A 74 2.02 11.43 -17.31
CA THR A 74 2.67 11.57 -16.01
C THR A 74 4.07 12.13 -16.20
N ALA A 75 4.42 13.19 -15.46
CA ALA A 75 5.76 13.77 -15.54
C ALA A 75 6.82 12.72 -15.14
N PRO A 76 7.89 12.53 -15.92
CA PRO A 76 8.91 11.48 -15.69
C PRO A 76 9.82 11.73 -14.48
N THR A 77 9.60 12.80 -13.71
CA THR A 77 10.47 13.24 -12.62
C THR A 77 10.04 12.67 -11.27
N ASP A 78 10.99 12.03 -10.59
CA ASP A 78 10.90 11.71 -9.17
C ASP A 78 10.93 13.02 -8.35
N TYR A 79 9.98 13.22 -7.43
CA TYR A 79 10.10 14.29 -6.44
C TYR A 79 11.33 14.01 -5.57
N GLY A 80 12.42 14.76 -5.80
CA GLY A 80 13.60 14.79 -4.92
C GLY A 80 14.79 13.90 -5.31
N SER A 81 14.84 13.31 -6.52
CA SER A 81 16.06 12.64 -7.01
C SER A 81 16.36 12.93 -8.48
N SER A 82 17.64 12.94 -8.86
CA SER A 82 18.10 13.09 -10.25
C SER A 82 17.86 11.86 -11.14
N ARG A 83 17.25 10.80 -10.59
CA ARG A 83 17.03 9.53 -11.28
C ARG A 83 15.70 9.57 -12.03
N GLN A 84 15.75 9.45 -13.35
CA GLN A 84 14.56 9.21 -14.17
C GLN A 84 14.22 7.72 -14.10
N ARG A 85 12.98 7.39 -13.71
CA ARG A 85 12.48 6.01 -13.75
C ARG A 85 12.14 5.64 -15.20
N ASP A 86 12.40 4.40 -15.57
CA ASP A 86 11.94 3.90 -16.87
C ASP A 86 10.41 3.76 -16.89
N LEU A 87 9.86 3.72 -18.10
CA LEU A 87 8.41 3.68 -18.33
C LEU A 87 7.76 2.43 -17.71
N GLY A 88 8.46 1.29 -17.71
CA GLY A 88 7.97 0.04 -17.12
C GLY A 88 7.88 0.14 -15.61
N GLN A 89 8.88 0.75 -14.96
CA GLN A 89 8.85 1.01 -13.52
C GLN A 89 7.72 1.96 -13.14
N LEU A 90 7.53 3.07 -13.88
CA LEU A 90 6.43 4.00 -13.65
C LEU A 90 5.07 3.31 -13.77
N TRP A 91 4.91 2.45 -14.77
CA TRP A 91 3.69 1.68 -14.96
C TRP A 91 3.44 0.68 -13.83
N ALA A 92 4.48 -0.02 -13.38
CA ALA A 92 4.40 -0.95 -12.26
C ALA A 92 3.98 -0.25 -10.96
N ASP A 93 4.57 0.91 -10.68
CA ASP A 93 4.29 1.70 -9.49
C ASP A 93 2.87 2.29 -9.52
N MET A 94 2.43 2.81 -10.66
CA MET A 94 1.07 3.34 -10.84
C MET A 94 0.02 2.22 -10.71
N THR A 95 0.26 1.07 -11.35
CA THR A 95 -0.62 -0.11 -11.21
C THR A 95 -0.75 -0.50 -9.74
N ARG A 96 0.34 -0.48 -8.96
CA ARG A 96 0.29 -0.77 -7.52
C ARG A 96 -0.56 0.23 -6.73
N GLY A 97 -0.50 1.51 -7.08
CA GLY A 97 -1.36 2.56 -6.52
C GLY A 97 -2.84 2.22 -6.73
N TYR A 98 -3.22 1.99 -7.99
CA TYR A 98 -4.61 1.68 -8.37
C TYR A 98 -5.11 0.36 -7.79
N LEU A 99 -4.24 -0.64 -7.63
CA LEU A 99 -4.58 -1.86 -6.89
C LEU A 99 -4.95 -1.57 -5.42
N GLY A 100 -4.30 -0.59 -4.78
CA GLY A 100 -4.67 -0.16 -3.43
C GLY A 100 -6.07 0.48 -3.38
N GLU A 101 -6.38 1.33 -4.35
CA GLU A 101 -7.70 1.95 -4.50
C GLU A 101 -8.80 0.90 -4.75
N TYR A 102 -8.54 -0.02 -5.68
CA TYR A 102 -9.44 -1.13 -5.98
C TYR A 102 -9.62 -2.08 -4.80
N ALA A 103 -8.56 -2.36 -4.03
CA ALA A 103 -8.67 -3.15 -2.81
C ALA A 103 -9.64 -2.52 -1.81
N PHE A 104 -9.61 -1.19 -1.66
CA PHE A 104 -10.55 -0.51 -0.78
C PHE A 104 -11.98 -0.56 -1.31
N SER A 105 -12.20 -0.49 -2.63
CA SER A 105 -13.52 -0.74 -3.23
C SER A 105 -14.05 -2.14 -2.91
N LEU A 106 -13.19 -3.17 -3.04
CA LEU A 106 -13.54 -4.54 -2.65
C LEU A 106 -13.85 -4.66 -1.15
N PHE A 107 -13.13 -3.93 -0.31
CA PHE A 107 -13.37 -3.88 1.13
C PHE A 107 -14.74 -3.29 1.46
N LEU A 108 -15.10 -2.16 0.85
CA LEU A 108 -16.42 -1.53 1.00
C LEU A 108 -17.55 -2.48 0.57
N LYS A 109 -17.37 -3.17 -0.55
CA LYS A 109 -18.32 -4.16 -1.06
C LYS A 109 -18.47 -5.36 -0.13
N LYS A 110 -17.35 -5.87 0.40
CA LYS A 110 -17.31 -7.02 1.33
C LYS A 110 -18.07 -6.75 2.62
N HIS A 111 -17.90 -5.55 3.21
CA HIS A 111 -18.43 -5.24 4.54
C HIS A 111 -19.80 -4.56 4.54
N TRP A 112 -20.11 -3.75 3.53
CA TRP A 112 -21.36 -2.96 3.49
C TRP A 112 -22.13 -3.09 2.17
N GLY A 113 -21.66 -3.92 1.22
CA GLY A 113 -22.29 -4.05 -0.09
C GLY A 113 -22.16 -2.81 -0.98
N ILE A 114 -21.32 -1.84 -0.58
CA ILE A 114 -21.13 -0.58 -1.31
C ILE A 114 -20.24 -0.83 -2.51
N THR A 115 -20.71 -0.43 -3.69
CA THR A 115 -19.92 -0.45 -4.92
C THR A 115 -19.33 0.93 -5.16
N ALA A 116 -18.01 1.03 -5.32
CA ALA A 116 -17.32 2.29 -5.59
C ALA A 116 -16.78 2.33 -7.02
N LYS A 117 -16.90 3.48 -7.68
CA LYS A 117 -16.20 3.81 -8.93
C LYS A 117 -14.97 4.67 -8.63
N LEU A 118 -13.83 4.23 -9.16
CA LEU A 118 -12.53 4.86 -8.98
C LEU A 118 -12.32 6.00 -9.98
N GLY A 119 -11.42 6.91 -9.66
CA GLY A 119 -11.14 8.11 -10.46
C GLY A 119 -10.26 7.93 -11.69
N HIS A 120 -10.33 6.79 -12.37
CA HIS A 120 -9.40 6.44 -13.46
C HIS A 120 -9.93 6.77 -14.88
N ASP A 121 -11.09 7.40 -15.01
CA ASP A 121 -11.65 7.77 -16.30
C ASP A 121 -10.88 8.92 -16.96
N VAL A 122 -10.64 8.80 -18.27
CA VAL A 122 -9.81 9.73 -19.06
C VAL A 122 -10.52 11.10 -19.17
N GLY A 123 -10.14 12.04 -18.30
CA GLY A 123 -10.47 13.47 -18.40
C GLY A 123 -9.24 14.37 -18.62
N ASN A 124 -9.44 15.69 -18.65
CA ASN A 124 -8.33 16.65 -18.57
C ASN A 124 -7.60 16.48 -17.23
N LEU A 125 -6.32 16.86 -17.13
CA LEU A 125 -5.55 16.74 -15.87
C LEU A 125 -6.24 17.40 -14.65
N LYS A 126 -7.13 18.37 -14.90
CA LYS A 126 -7.96 19.07 -13.91
C LYS A 126 -9.21 18.30 -13.47
N ASP A 127 -9.64 17.29 -14.23
CA ASP A 127 -10.78 16.42 -13.94
C ASP A 127 -10.38 15.18 -13.11
N TYR A 128 -9.07 14.97 -12.92
CA TYR A 128 -8.53 14.15 -11.82
C TYR A 128 -8.66 14.95 -10.51
N LEU A 129 -9.91 15.31 -10.20
CA LEU A 129 -10.28 15.96 -8.95
C LEU A 129 -9.98 15.00 -7.78
N PRO A 130 -9.69 15.54 -6.59
CA PRO A 130 -8.66 15.05 -5.65
C PRO A 130 -9.03 13.82 -4.80
N MET A 131 -9.88 12.93 -5.31
CA MET A 131 -10.45 11.82 -4.55
C MET A 131 -10.30 10.52 -5.29
N ASP A 132 -9.81 9.50 -4.60
CA ASP A 132 -9.59 8.17 -5.20
C ASP A 132 -10.93 7.44 -5.46
N ILE A 133 -12.00 7.83 -4.73
CA ILE A 133 -13.37 7.32 -4.92
C ILE A 133 -14.27 8.44 -5.44
N HIS A 134 -14.75 8.32 -6.68
CA HIS A 134 -15.59 9.33 -7.34
C HIS A 134 -17.08 9.16 -7.07
N GLN A 135 -17.57 7.92 -7.12
CA GLN A 135 -18.97 7.61 -6.91
C GLN A 135 -19.10 6.35 -6.07
N ILE A 136 -20.15 6.31 -5.24
CA ILE A 136 -20.54 5.12 -4.50
C ILE A 136 -22.00 4.79 -4.76
N LYS A 137 -22.33 3.51 -4.63
CA LYS A 137 -23.68 2.97 -4.73
C LYS A 137 -23.92 2.04 -3.55
N GLU A 138 -24.87 2.41 -2.71
CA GLU A 138 -25.39 1.56 -1.64
C GLU A 138 -26.31 0.46 -2.21
N PRO A 139 -26.56 -0.63 -1.46
CA PRO A 139 -27.52 -1.65 -1.87
C PRO A 139 -28.87 -1.01 -2.21
N HIS A 140 -29.36 -1.24 -3.43
CA HIS A 140 -30.64 -0.73 -3.94
C HIS A 140 -30.74 0.80 -4.10
N ALA A 141 -29.63 1.53 -4.05
CA ALA A 141 -29.59 2.97 -4.31
C ALA A 141 -29.02 3.29 -5.70
N GLU A 142 -29.11 4.54 -6.13
CA GLU A 142 -28.39 5.06 -7.30
C GLU A 142 -26.97 5.49 -6.96
N TYR A 143 -26.13 5.67 -7.98
CA TYR A 143 -24.78 6.23 -7.78
C TYR A 143 -24.86 7.68 -7.30
N ARG A 144 -24.09 7.99 -6.25
CA ARG A 144 -23.93 9.34 -5.71
C ARG A 144 -22.46 9.65 -5.43
N THR A 145 -22.12 10.93 -5.35
CA THR A 145 -20.81 11.37 -4.86
C THR A 145 -20.71 11.10 -3.35
N PRO A 146 -19.55 10.61 -2.86
CA PRO A 146 -19.34 10.44 -1.43
C PRO A 146 -19.37 11.79 -0.70
N ARG A 147 -19.88 11.81 0.54
CA ARG A 147 -19.83 13.02 1.38
C ARG A 147 -18.46 13.21 2.02
N LEU A 148 -17.67 12.15 2.12
CA LEU A 148 -16.28 12.18 2.57
C LEU A 148 -15.31 12.08 1.40
N LYS A 149 -14.28 12.93 1.42
CA LYS A 149 -13.12 12.77 0.53
C LYS A 149 -12.20 11.70 1.09
N ILE A 150 -11.96 10.63 0.32
CA ILE A 150 -11.10 9.52 0.75
C ILE A 150 -9.83 9.54 -0.09
N GLY A 151 -8.68 9.57 0.61
CA GLY A 151 -7.35 9.33 0.04
C GLY A 151 -6.87 7.94 0.44
N ILE A 152 -6.25 7.21 -0.47
CA ILE A 152 -5.81 5.83 -0.33
C ILE A 152 -4.34 5.78 -0.68
N LYS A 153 -3.52 5.36 0.28
CA LYS A 153 -2.09 5.15 0.07
C LYS A 153 -1.78 3.66 0.03
N ALA A 154 -1.29 3.20 -1.11
CA ALA A 154 -0.79 1.84 -1.27
C ALA A 154 0.69 1.74 -0.88
N ILE A 155 1.03 0.77 -0.05
CA ILE A 155 2.41 0.42 0.32
C ILE A 155 2.65 -1.09 0.16
N LYS A 156 3.90 -1.52 0.23
CA LYS A 156 4.27 -2.94 0.24
C LYS A 156 4.01 -3.55 1.63
N TRP A 157 3.90 -4.88 1.69
CA TRP A 157 3.73 -5.65 2.93
C TRP A 157 4.72 -5.30 4.05
N ASN A 158 5.95 -4.93 3.70
CA ASN A 158 6.99 -4.61 4.66
C ASN A 158 6.99 -3.15 5.16
N GLY A 159 6.12 -2.30 4.61
CA GLY A 159 5.98 -0.92 5.04
C GLY A 159 5.21 -0.83 6.37
N ILE A 160 5.64 0.09 7.22
CA ILE A 160 5.03 0.33 8.55
C ILE A 160 4.54 1.76 8.73
N TRP A 161 4.72 2.61 7.71
CA TRP A 161 4.43 4.04 7.77
C TRP A 161 3.40 4.43 6.73
N LEU A 162 2.39 5.19 7.16
CA LEU A 162 1.57 6.05 6.33
C LEU A 162 2.22 7.44 6.35
N ASP A 163 2.98 7.73 5.30
CA ASP A 163 3.65 9.01 5.08
C ASP A 163 2.83 9.87 4.12
N ILE A 164 2.43 11.08 4.50
CA ILE A 164 1.57 11.95 3.70
C ILE A 164 2.16 13.36 3.70
N SER A 165 2.36 13.97 2.53
CA SER A 165 2.82 15.36 2.47
C SER A 165 1.73 16.31 3.00
N GLY A 166 2.14 17.48 3.49
CA GLY A 166 1.20 18.44 4.10
C GLY A 166 0.04 18.84 3.18
N ASP A 167 0.32 19.09 1.90
CA ASP A 167 -0.70 19.45 0.92
C ASP A 167 -1.67 18.29 0.64
N GLN A 168 -1.13 17.07 0.48
CA GLN A 168 -1.95 15.88 0.26
C GLN A 168 -2.88 15.59 1.46
N PHE A 169 -2.40 15.81 2.69
CA PHE A 169 -3.20 15.57 3.88
C PHE A 169 -4.47 16.42 3.92
N ASN A 170 -4.42 17.63 3.36
CA ASN A 170 -5.55 18.57 3.36
C ASN A 170 -6.63 18.25 2.31
N HIS A 171 -6.29 17.47 1.28
CA HIS A 171 -7.18 17.14 0.16
C HIS A 171 -8.27 16.13 0.51
N SER A 172 -8.01 15.24 1.47
CA SER A 172 -8.94 14.19 1.89
C SER A 172 -9.40 14.39 3.33
N ASP A 173 -10.62 13.96 3.63
CA ASP A 173 -11.15 13.95 4.99
C ASP A 173 -10.71 12.70 5.77
N VAL A 174 -10.46 11.61 5.04
CA VAL A 174 -9.96 10.34 5.58
C VAL A 174 -8.83 9.83 4.69
N HIS A 175 -7.74 9.38 5.32
CA HIS A 175 -6.60 8.77 4.64
C HIS A 175 -6.49 7.30 5.04
N VAL A 176 -6.65 6.39 4.08
CA VAL A 176 -6.62 4.94 4.25
C VAL A 176 -5.25 4.41 3.84
N LEU A 177 -4.69 3.51 4.64
CA LEU A 177 -3.47 2.79 4.30
C LEU A 177 -3.80 1.36 3.84
N VAL A 178 -3.29 0.97 2.67
CA VAL A 178 -3.45 -0.38 2.12
C VAL A 178 -2.08 -0.99 1.86
N LYS A 179 -1.81 -2.17 2.44
CA LYS A 179 -0.65 -2.99 2.10
C LYS A 179 -1.04 -3.92 0.94
N VAL A 180 -0.35 -3.81 -0.19
CA VAL A 180 -0.62 -4.59 -1.41
C VAL A 180 0.47 -5.62 -1.63
N GLY A 181 0.06 -6.87 -1.85
CA GLY A 181 0.89 -8.05 -2.10
C GLY A 181 1.46 -8.18 -3.50
N THR A 182 1.80 -7.06 -4.14
CA THR A 182 2.55 -7.11 -5.40
C THR A 182 4.03 -7.32 -5.10
N GLY A 183 4.57 -8.48 -5.48
CA GLY A 183 6.01 -8.69 -5.58
C GLY A 183 6.65 -7.77 -6.62
N ARG A 184 7.98 -7.79 -6.75
CA ARG A 184 8.68 -7.04 -7.82
C ARG A 184 8.27 -7.48 -9.22
N ASP A 185 7.83 -8.73 -9.34
CA ASP A 185 7.61 -9.38 -10.63
C ASP A 185 6.13 -9.45 -11.03
N HIS A 186 5.26 -8.66 -10.39
CA HIS A 186 3.80 -8.70 -10.65
C HIS A 186 3.43 -8.48 -12.12
N LEU A 187 4.09 -7.52 -12.80
CA LEU A 187 3.90 -7.31 -14.24
C LEU A 187 4.38 -8.51 -15.06
N PHE A 188 5.53 -9.09 -14.73
CA PHE A 188 6.05 -10.26 -15.43
C PHE A 188 5.15 -11.48 -15.25
N ALA A 189 4.63 -11.68 -14.04
CA ALA A 189 3.68 -12.74 -13.75
C ALA A 189 2.39 -12.57 -14.57
N PHE A 190 1.89 -11.33 -14.67
CA PHE A 190 0.75 -11.01 -15.52
C PHE A 190 1.05 -11.24 -17.01
N PHE A 191 2.18 -10.76 -17.52
CA PHE A 191 2.60 -10.98 -18.91
C PHE A 191 2.79 -12.46 -19.26
N LYS A 192 3.27 -13.28 -18.32
CA LYS A 192 3.31 -14.73 -18.49
C LYS A 192 1.90 -15.29 -18.65
N LYS A 193 0.98 -14.84 -17.78
CA LYS A 193 -0.43 -15.28 -17.76
C LYS A 193 -1.18 -14.94 -19.05
N ILE A 194 -0.95 -13.75 -19.61
CA ILE A 194 -1.53 -13.33 -20.90
C ILE A 194 -0.66 -13.70 -22.11
N SER A 195 0.29 -14.63 -21.94
CA SER A 195 1.15 -15.20 -22.99
C SER A 195 2.04 -14.22 -23.76
N VAL A 196 2.28 -13.00 -23.26
CA VAL A 196 3.16 -12.00 -23.91
C VAL A 196 4.56 -12.57 -24.14
N PHE A 197 5.14 -13.24 -23.13
CA PHE A 197 6.47 -13.82 -23.29
C PHE A 197 6.49 -14.95 -24.32
N LYS A 198 5.50 -15.85 -24.28
CA LYS A 198 5.43 -17.00 -25.18
C LYS A 198 5.22 -16.56 -26.63
N ASP A 199 4.24 -15.70 -26.86
CA ASP A 199 3.74 -15.42 -28.21
C ASP A 199 4.49 -14.27 -28.90
N LYS A 200 5.11 -13.37 -28.13
CA LYS A 200 5.77 -12.17 -28.65
C LYS A 200 7.27 -12.19 -28.46
N ILE A 201 7.76 -12.46 -27.25
CA ILE A 201 9.20 -12.30 -26.95
C ILE A 201 10.00 -13.54 -27.35
N LEU A 202 9.65 -14.71 -26.81
CA LEU A 202 10.38 -15.95 -27.04
C LEU A 202 10.26 -16.43 -28.49
N LYS A 203 9.10 -16.19 -29.12
CA LYS A 203 8.91 -16.48 -30.55
C LYS A 203 9.88 -15.71 -31.45
N ILE A 204 10.00 -14.39 -31.25
CA ILE A 204 10.98 -13.57 -31.99
C ILE A 204 12.40 -14.09 -31.74
N GLY A 205 12.70 -14.44 -30.49
CA GLY A 205 13.99 -14.99 -30.12
C GLY A 205 14.36 -16.29 -30.86
N GLN A 206 13.38 -17.16 -31.11
CA GLN A 206 13.57 -18.34 -31.95
C GLN A 206 13.76 -17.97 -33.43
N GLU A 207 12.96 -17.03 -33.94
CA GLU A 207 13.04 -16.57 -35.34
C GLU A 207 14.41 -15.94 -35.68
N VAL A 208 15.01 -15.21 -34.74
CA VAL A 208 16.35 -14.63 -34.92
C VAL A 208 17.49 -15.60 -34.57
N GLY A 209 17.17 -16.85 -34.23
CA GLY A 209 18.15 -17.88 -33.88
C GLY A 209 18.87 -17.65 -32.55
N SER A 210 18.32 -16.81 -31.67
CA SER A 210 18.92 -16.50 -30.36
C SER A 210 18.59 -17.54 -29.30
N LEU A 211 17.53 -18.33 -29.48
CA LEU A 211 17.11 -19.38 -28.53
C LEU A 211 16.60 -20.62 -29.28
N SER A 212 16.90 -21.80 -28.74
CA SER A 212 16.24 -23.05 -29.14
C SER A 212 14.81 -23.13 -28.61
N LYS A 213 14.04 -24.11 -29.12
CA LYS A 213 12.68 -24.36 -28.63
C LYS A 213 12.69 -24.83 -27.16
N GLU A 214 13.63 -25.70 -26.81
CA GLU A 214 13.81 -26.23 -25.47
C GLU A 214 14.21 -25.14 -24.48
N GLU A 215 15.10 -24.23 -24.88
CA GLU A 215 15.50 -23.07 -24.08
C GLU A 215 14.33 -22.12 -23.83
N ALA A 216 13.51 -21.86 -24.86
CA ALA A 216 12.32 -21.02 -24.73
C ALA A 216 11.28 -21.62 -23.76
N GLU A 217 11.04 -22.93 -23.82
CA GLU A 217 10.11 -23.61 -22.90
C GLU A 217 10.63 -23.54 -21.45
N LYS A 218 11.92 -23.78 -21.24
CA LYS A 218 12.55 -23.66 -19.92
C LYS A 218 12.42 -22.23 -19.37
N LEU A 219 12.80 -21.23 -20.15
CA LEU A 219 12.70 -19.81 -19.75
C LEU A 219 11.27 -19.42 -19.42
N TYR A 220 10.29 -19.86 -20.21
CA TYR A 220 8.88 -19.57 -19.93
C TYR A 220 8.41 -20.20 -18.61
N ASN A 221 8.84 -21.43 -18.32
CA ASN A 221 8.49 -22.12 -17.08
C ASN A 221 9.11 -21.45 -15.85
N ASP A 222 10.34 -20.94 -15.97
CA ASP A 222 11.06 -20.25 -14.90
C ASP A 222 10.48 -18.86 -14.55
N LEU A 223 9.69 -18.27 -15.44
CA LEU A 223 9.00 -17.01 -15.17
C LEU A 223 7.97 -17.14 -14.02
N PRO A 224 7.73 -16.08 -13.24
CA PRO A 224 6.76 -16.12 -12.16
C PRO A 224 5.33 -16.32 -12.68
N SER A 225 4.51 -17.07 -11.95
CA SER A 225 3.10 -17.30 -12.28
C SER A 225 2.20 -16.27 -11.60
N PHE A 226 1.18 -15.79 -12.32
CA PHE A 226 0.20 -14.88 -11.74
C PHE A 226 -0.64 -15.58 -10.67
N LYS A 227 -0.76 -14.94 -9.51
CA LYS A 227 -1.67 -15.31 -8.42
C LYS A 227 -2.57 -14.11 -8.09
N PRO A 228 -3.78 -14.33 -7.57
CA PRO A 228 -4.60 -13.23 -7.04
C PRO A 228 -3.79 -12.37 -6.07
N ILE A 229 -3.86 -11.05 -6.22
CA ILE A 229 -3.10 -10.11 -5.40
C ILE A 229 -3.84 -9.91 -4.08
N SER A 230 -3.21 -10.27 -2.97
CA SER A 230 -3.73 -9.98 -1.64
C SER A 230 -3.52 -8.50 -1.29
N ALA A 231 -4.50 -7.91 -0.60
CA ALA A 231 -4.38 -6.56 -0.08
C ALA A 231 -5.02 -6.45 1.30
N TYR A 232 -4.33 -5.79 2.23
CA TYR A 232 -4.76 -5.60 3.61
C TYR A 232 -4.99 -4.12 3.88
N ILE A 233 -6.23 -3.79 4.25
CA ILE A 233 -6.63 -2.44 4.64
C ILE A 233 -6.22 -2.27 6.12
N CYS A 234 -5.08 -1.61 6.35
CA CYS A 234 -4.46 -1.55 7.68
C CYS A 234 -5.24 -0.69 8.67
N GLY A 235 -5.98 0.29 8.15
CA GLY A 235 -6.66 1.31 8.92
C GLY A 235 -6.68 2.65 8.20
N PHE A 236 -7.12 3.67 8.92
CA PHE A 236 -7.24 5.03 8.41
C PHE A 236 -6.93 6.09 9.48
N VAL A 237 -6.71 7.32 9.03
CA VAL A 237 -6.62 8.51 9.88
C VAL A 237 -7.56 9.61 9.36
N PRO A 238 -8.38 10.23 10.24
CA PRO A 238 -9.24 11.33 9.85
C PRO A 238 -8.49 12.67 9.92
N LYS A 239 -8.69 13.55 8.93
CA LYS A 239 -8.07 14.89 8.92
C LYS A 239 -8.45 15.73 10.15
N LYS A 240 -9.70 15.60 10.62
CA LYS A 240 -10.27 16.43 11.70
C LYS A 240 -9.93 15.95 13.12
N ALA A 241 -9.12 14.89 13.27
CA ALA A 241 -8.67 14.49 14.61
C ALA A 241 -7.61 15.46 15.16
N THR A 242 -7.52 15.52 16.48
CA THR A 242 -6.47 16.26 17.17
C THR A 242 -5.22 15.40 17.28
N TYR A 243 -4.17 15.81 16.58
CA TYR A 243 -2.86 15.15 16.64
C TYR A 243 -1.91 15.95 17.52
N LYS A 244 -1.20 15.26 18.42
CA LYS A 244 -0.19 15.90 19.27
C LYS A 244 1.08 16.14 18.45
N GLU A 245 1.67 17.32 18.60
CA GLU A 245 3.00 17.58 18.06
C GLU A 245 4.03 16.66 18.72
N LEU A 246 5.03 16.25 17.94
CA LEU A 246 6.15 15.42 18.41
C LEU A 246 5.69 14.14 19.14
N SER A 247 4.63 13.50 18.66
CA SER A 247 4.10 12.25 19.22
C SER A 247 4.88 11.04 18.71
N TYR A 248 5.97 10.71 19.40
CA TYR A 248 6.85 9.59 19.03
C TYR A 248 7.16 8.65 20.21
N THR A 249 7.53 7.43 19.86
CA THR A 249 8.29 6.53 20.73
C THR A 249 9.49 5.99 19.96
N GLY A 250 10.50 5.50 20.68
CA GLY A 250 11.68 4.96 20.03
C GLY A 250 12.60 4.24 20.99
N ARG A 251 13.73 3.80 20.45
CA ARG A 251 14.75 3.05 21.16
C ARG A 251 16.08 3.79 21.07
N LYS A 252 16.65 4.11 22.24
CA LYS A 252 17.98 4.70 22.34
C LYS A 252 19.03 3.59 22.25
N GLY A 253 19.86 3.64 21.22
CA GLY A 253 21.09 2.86 21.14
C GLY A 253 22.28 3.58 21.79
N ARG A 254 23.49 3.03 21.62
CA ARG A 254 24.72 3.61 22.20
C ARG A 254 25.03 5.02 21.68
N LEU A 255 24.82 5.25 20.38
CA LEU A 255 25.11 6.53 19.71
C LEU A 255 23.91 7.12 18.98
N HIS A 256 22.91 6.32 18.66
CA HIS A 256 21.81 6.70 17.75
C HIS A 256 20.48 6.46 18.43
N TYR A 257 19.45 7.16 17.95
CA TYR A 257 18.07 6.94 18.37
C TYR A 257 17.25 6.48 17.18
N THR A 258 16.47 5.43 17.38
CA THR A 258 15.56 4.91 16.35
C THR A 258 14.13 5.21 16.75
N VAL A 259 13.43 6.02 15.96
CA VAL A 259 12.00 6.29 16.10
C VAL A 259 11.23 5.08 15.59
N CYS A 260 10.42 4.49 16.49
CA CYS A 260 9.66 3.27 16.25
C CYS A 260 8.16 3.56 16.03
N SER A 261 7.65 4.70 16.52
CA SER A 261 6.27 5.12 16.29
C SER A 261 6.17 6.62 16.07
N TRP A 262 5.16 7.04 15.33
CA TRP A 262 4.80 8.44 15.11
C TRP A 262 3.29 8.54 14.90
N ASN A 263 2.64 9.57 15.44
CA ASN A 263 1.21 9.78 15.28
C ASN A 263 0.86 11.26 15.15
N GLY A 264 0.99 11.81 13.93
CA GLY A 264 0.59 13.19 13.66
C GLY A 264 1.55 13.95 12.74
N PRO A 265 1.61 15.29 12.88
CA PRO A 265 2.43 16.12 12.02
C PRO A 265 3.92 15.81 12.22
N ILE A 266 4.68 15.91 11.14
CA ILE A 266 6.15 15.90 11.12
C ILE A 266 6.62 17.20 10.46
N ASN A 267 7.45 17.95 11.17
CA ASN A 267 7.91 19.29 10.81
C ASN A 267 9.44 19.35 10.69
N PRO A 268 9.97 20.35 9.96
CA PRO A 268 11.40 20.66 9.98
C PRO A 268 11.88 20.92 11.41
N GLY A 269 13.02 20.32 11.77
CA GLY A 269 13.62 20.46 13.10
C GLY A 269 13.14 19.45 14.15
N ASP A 270 12.09 18.65 13.89
CA ASP A 270 11.60 17.64 14.84
C ASP A 270 12.69 16.64 15.23
N LEU A 271 13.52 16.22 14.27
CA LEU A 271 14.65 15.30 14.51
C LEU A 271 15.70 15.91 15.46
N ASP A 272 15.94 17.21 15.37
CA ASP A 272 16.87 17.92 16.24
C ASP A 272 16.29 18.06 17.65
N HIS A 273 14.99 18.37 17.76
CA HIS A 273 14.29 18.39 19.05
C HIS A 273 14.32 17.02 19.75
N ILE A 274 14.14 15.92 19.00
CA ILE A 274 14.29 14.56 19.55
C ILE A 274 15.74 14.33 20.00
N LYS A 275 16.72 14.77 19.22
CA LYS A 275 18.13 14.60 19.55
C LYS A 275 18.50 15.29 20.86
N GLU A 276 18.00 16.51 21.07
CA GLU A 276 18.16 17.28 22.31
C GLU A 276 17.43 16.61 23.47
N LYS A 277 16.14 16.34 23.31
CA LYS A 277 15.27 15.74 24.35
C LYS A 277 15.78 14.39 24.82
N GLU A 278 16.21 13.53 23.91
CA GLU A 278 16.71 12.18 24.21
C GLU A 278 18.20 12.17 24.56
N SER A 279 18.89 13.32 24.51
CA SER A 279 20.33 13.45 24.75
C SER A 279 21.16 12.47 23.91
N VAL A 280 21.04 12.58 22.58
CA VAL A 280 21.62 11.65 21.60
C VAL A 280 22.80 12.31 20.89
N ALA A 281 23.99 11.72 20.95
CA ALA A 281 25.18 12.27 20.31
C ALA A 281 25.16 12.12 18.77
N GLY A 282 24.70 10.98 18.27
CA GLY A 282 24.69 10.64 16.85
C GLY A 282 23.40 11.01 16.13
N LYS A 283 22.94 10.14 15.22
CA LYS A 283 21.76 10.37 14.37
C LYS A 283 20.46 9.89 15.01
N VAL A 284 19.38 10.58 14.68
CA VAL A 284 18.00 10.12 14.88
C VAL A 284 17.52 9.58 13.54
N ASN A 285 17.06 8.34 13.50
CA ASN A 285 16.55 7.68 12.29
C ASN A 285 15.18 7.09 12.54
N PHE A 286 14.36 6.95 11.51
CA PHE A 286 13.11 6.22 11.60
C PHE A 286 13.32 4.73 11.28
N GLU A 287 12.55 3.87 11.93
CA GLU A 287 12.60 2.44 11.69
C GLU A 287 12.08 2.09 10.29
N GLY A 288 12.91 1.46 9.46
CA GLY A 288 12.46 0.92 8.17
C GLY A 288 12.09 1.96 7.10
N ILE A 289 12.27 3.24 7.34
CA ILE A 289 12.15 4.32 6.35
C ILE A 289 13.42 5.18 6.38
N GLY A 290 13.87 5.57 5.18
CA GLY A 290 15.06 6.39 5.01
C GLY A 290 14.77 7.86 5.22
N LYS A 291 14.99 8.67 4.18
CA LYS A 291 14.61 10.08 4.17
C LYS A 291 13.18 10.24 3.67
N PHE A 292 12.46 11.21 4.23
CA PHE A 292 11.19 11.66 3.69
C PHE A 292 11.41 12.49 2.43
N ALA A 293 10.45 12.45 1.51
CA ALA A 293 10.50 13.22 0.27
C ALA A 293 9.93 14.64 0.42
N HIS A 294 9.46 15.00 1.62
CA HIS A 294 8.90 16.30 1.95
C HIS A 294 9.47 16.80 3.27
N ASP A 295 9.54 18.13 3.40
CA ASP A 295 10.06 18.79 4.59
C ASP A 295 8.99 18.93 5.68
N LYS A 296 7.71 18.85 5.31
CA LYS A 296 6.55 18.95 6.22
C LYS A 296 5.41 18.05 5.75
N GLY A 297 4.83 17.32 6.69
CA GLY A 297 3.68 16.48 6.41
C GLY A 297 3.10 15.84 7.66
N TYR A 298 2.52 14.66 7.46
CA TYR A 298 1.96 13.83 8.50
C TYR A 298 2.51 12.41 8.36
N LEU A 299 2.84 11.82 9.50
CA LEU A 299 3.39 10.47 9.56
C LEU A 299 2.60 9.66 10.58
N PHE A 300 2.28 8.42 10.23
CA PHE A 300 1.60 7.51 11.13
C PHE A 300 2.21 6.13 11.02
N ASN A 301 2.57 5.50 12.14
CA ASN A 301 2.85 4.07 12.12
C ASN A 301 1.54 3.27 11.98
N THR A 302 1.59 2.08 11.40
CA THR A 302 0.39 1.24 11.19
C THR A 302 -0.41 0.99 12.46
N GLY A 303 0.24 0.91 13.62
CA GLY A 303 -0.38 0.71 14.92
C GLY A 303 -1.21 1.88 15.43
N SER A 304 -0.96 3.11 14.95
CA SER A 304 -1.71 4.31 15.36
C SER A 304 -2.94 4.59 14.51
N LEU A 305 -3.16 3.82 13.44
CA LEU A 305 -4.34 3.95 12.58
C LEU A 305 -5.61 3.47 13.29
N LEU A 306 -6.74 4.09 12.97
CA LEU A 306 -8.06 3.57 13.32
C LEU A 306 -8.39 2.37 12.42
N TRP A 307 -8.95 1.30 12.98
CA TRP A 307 -9.14 0.05 12.23
C TRP A 307 -10.30 -0.81 12.72
N LYS A 308 -10.88 -0.50 13.90
CA LYS A 308 -11.94 -1.30 14.47
C LYS A 308 -13.19 -1.18 13.62
N LYS A 309 -14.05 -2.19 13.70
CA LYS A 309 -15.34 -2.18 13.00
C LYS A 309 -16.15 -0.90 13.30
N THR A 310 -16.18 -0.47 14.56
CA THR A 310 -16.86 0.78 14.98
C THR A 310 -16.26 2.03 14.35
N ASP A 311 -14.94 2.06 14.13
CA ASP A 311 -14.26 3.18 13.47
C ASP A 311 -14.70 3.23 12.00
N TRP A 312 -14.71 2.09 11.32
CA TRP A 312 -15.16 1.98 9.94
C TRP A 312 -16.64 2.29 9.76
N GLU A 313 -17.49 1.92 10.72
CA GLU A 313 -18.91 2.29 10.71
C GLU A 313 -19.10 3.81 10.74
N ALA A 314 -18.23 4.56 11.40
CA ALA A 314 -18.26 6.02 11.37
C ALA A 314 -17.90 6.57 9.98
N VAL A 315 -16.93 5.96 9.30
CA VAL A 315 -16.62 6.29 7.89
C VAL A 315 -17.81 5.94 7.01
N ASN A 316 -18.38 4.74 7.15
CA ASN A 316 -19.52 4.28 6.36
C ASN A 316 -20.75 5.18 6.49
N LYS A 317 -21.11 5.58 7.72
CA LYS A 317 -22.24 6.49 7.96
C LYS A 317 -22.09 7.85 7.28
N ASN A 318 -20.86 8.26 6.99
CA ASN A 318 -20.52 9.54 6.40
C ASN A 318 -19.99 9.42 4.97
N LEU A 319 -19.87 8.21 4.42
CA LEU A 319 -19.67 7.99 2.99
C LEU A 319 -20.82 8.65 2.20
#